data_AF-A0A0L9VL11-F1
#
_entry.id   AF-A0A0L9VL11-F1
#
_cell.length_a   1.000
_cell.length_b   1.000
_cell.length_c   1.000
_cell.angle_alpha   90.00
_cell.angle_beta   90.00
_cell.angle_gamma   90.00
#
_symmetry.space_group_name_H-M   'P 1'
#
loop_
_entity.id
_entity.type
_entity.pdbx_description
1 polymer ?
#
loop_
_entity_poly.entity_id
_entity_poly.type
_entity_poly.pdbx_seq_one_letter_code
_entity_poly.pdbx_strand_id
1 'polypeptide(L)'
;MVVLVSDGVSDYAKSLLRADGWIVELISLLANPNRVRPKRFWGVYTKLKIFNMTDYKKVVYLDADTIVVKNIDDLFKCVKFCANLKHSERLNSGVMVVEPSQTVFNDMISKIKTTASYTGGDQGFLNSYFSGFPNAHVFEPNLSPEVLNTRPVPEMERLSTLYNADVGLYMLANKWMVDENELRVIHYTLGPLKPWDWWTSWLLKPVDVWQDVREQLEESLPGTGGGQNPKDRFLVKFLFLLPLCALLFLCYRSFMKNPGHFSSFFRSSVCDQVRHLYYKIRSNGPLAYTSISTSATNSIHQLLNGAQNKVPAYLGGVSVCVCFMVAVVSLGLSLLIVPRQVMPWTGLLLMYEWTYTIFFILFGGYLRLIYQWGKMVGSRVASSLSDHDSEKRHQRQVSSCDVATWYYGLGMALLAIAAPSLPCLFGITALFARLGLMVVGGIILASFMTYASEHLAIQSFLKGFDERDITRNSNSCFPC
;
A
#
# COMPACT_ATOMS: atom_id res chain seq x y z
N MET A 1 -13.68 -29.69 -7.03
CA MET A 1 -13.70 -28.49 -7.93
C MET A 1 -12.68 -28.70 -9.04
N VAL A 2 -12.85 -28.04 -10.19
CA VAL A 2 -11.93 -28.13 -11.34
C VAL A 2 -11.30 -26.76 -11.57
N VAL A 3 -9.99 -26.73 -11.83
CA VAL A 3 -9.27 -25.52 -12.20
C VAL A 3 -8.60 -25.72 -13.55
N LEU A 4 -8.88 -24.82 -14.48
CA LEU A 4 -8.25 -24.79 -15.80
C LEU A 4 -6.96 -23.98 -15.72
N VAL A 5 -5.81 -24.63 -15.95
CA VAL A 5 -4.49 -23.98 -15.85
C VAL A 5 -3.77 -23.96 -17.19
N SER A 6 -3.20 -22.81 -17.55
CA SER A 6 -2.34 -22.67 -18.73
C SER A 6 -0.86 -22.95 -18.41
N ASP A 7 -0.04 -22.96 -19.46
CA ASP A 7 1.42 -23.09 -19.40
C ASP A 7 2.12 -22.06 -18.49
N GLY A 8 1.57 -20.84 -18.39
CA GLY A 8 2.09 -19.77 -17.53
C GLY A 8 1.95 -20.00 -16.03
N VAL A 9 1.19 -21.01 -15.59
CA VAL A 9 1.05 -21.37 -14.17
C VAL A 9 2.25 -22.21 -13.73
N SER A 10 2.89 -21.84 -12.63
CA SER A 10 4.06 -22.57 -12.11
C SER A 10 3.71 -23.98 -11.64
N ASP A 11 4.66 -24.91 -11.72
CA ASP A 11 4.45 -26.28 -11.26
C ASP A 11 4.23 -26.37 -9.74
N TYR A 12 4.80 -25.42 -8.99
CA TYR A 12 4.50 -25.24 -7.57
C TYR A 12 3.01 -24.93 -7.35
N ALA A 13 2.45 -23.95 -8.07
CA ALA A 13 1.02 -23.60 -7.95
C ALA A 13 0.10 -24.76 -8.38
N LYS A 14 0.45 -25.49 -9.45
CA LYS A 14 -0.29 -26.70 -9.86
C LYS A 14 -0.25 -27.78 -8.78
N SER A 15 0.89 -27.96 -8.12
CA SER A 15 1.04 -28.95 -7.04
C SER A 15 0.25 -28.57 -5.80
N LEU A 16 0.26 -27.28 -5.43
CA LEU A 16 -0.55 -26.74 -4.34
C LEU A 16 -2.05 -26.93 -4.62
N LEU A 17 -2.53 -26.58 -5.82
CA LEU A 17 -3.93 -26.80 -6.20
C LEU A 17 -4.34 -28.27 -6.07
N ARG A 18 -3.50 -29.22 -6.48
CA ARG A 18 -3.78 -30.65 -6.28
C ARG A 18 -3.80 -31.05 -4.81
N ALA A 19 -2.90 -30.51 -3.99
CA ALA A 19 -2.86 -30.75 -2.56
C ALA A 19 -4.12 -30.20 -1.86
N ASP A 20 -4.64 -29.06 -2.34
CA ASP A 20 -5.92 -28.46 -1.92
C ASP A 20 -7.15 -29.24 -2.45
N GLY A 21 -6.96 -30.36 -3.15
CA GLY A 21 -8.04 -31.22 -3.65
C GLY A 21 -8.67 -30.78 -4.99
N TRP A 22 -8.03 -29.87 -5.74
CA TRP A 22 -8.52 -29.47 -7.06
C TRP A 22 -8.14 -30.49 -8.13
N ILE A 23 -9.07 -30.73 -9.06
CA ILE A 23 -8.77 -31.37 -10.34
C ILE A 23 -8.11 -30.32 -11.22
N VAL A 24 -6.80 -30.46 -11.44
CA VAL A 24 -5.99 -29.53 -12.24
C VAL A 24 -5.98 -29.98 -13.70
N GLU A 25 -6.72 -29.27 -14.54
CA GLU A 25 -6.83 -29.54 -15.97
C GLU A 25 -5.92 -28.60 -16.76
N LEU A 26 -4.93 -29.17 -17.44
CA LEU A 26 -4.00 -28.41 -18.29
C LEU A 26 -4.67 -28.07 -19.61
N ILE A 27 -4.71 -26.79 -19.95
CA ILE A 27 -5.34 -26.31 -21.17
C ILE A 27 -4.42 -25.38 -21.97
N SER A 28 -4.52 -25.44 -23.30
CA SER A 28 -3.88 -24.44 -24.17
C SER A 28 -4.56 -23.08 -24.05
N LEU A 29 -3.79 -22.00 -24.16
CA LEU A 29 -4.37 -20.66 -24.22
C LEU A 29 -5.09 -20.42 -25.53
N LEU A 30 -6.21 -19.70 -25.43
CA LEU A 30 -6.89 -19.13 -26.60
C LEU A 30 -6.47 -17.67 -26.75
N ALA A 31 -5.72 -17.40 -27.83
CA ALA A 31 -5.20 -16.07 -28.11
C ALA A 31 -6.34 -15.07 -28.34
N ASN A 32 -6.25 -13.91 -27.70
CA ASN A 32 -7.20 -12.83 -27.92
C ASN A 32 -6.95 -12.15 -29.28
N PRO A 33 -7.91 -12.18 -30.22
CA PRO A 33 -7.74 -11.63 -31.57
C PRO A 33 -7.82 -10.09 -31.61
N ASN A 34 -8.29 -9.44 -30.54
CA ASN A 34 -8.50 -8.00 -30.52
C ASN A 34 -7.15 -7.26 -30.50
N ARG A 35 -6.97 -6.34 -31.45
CA ARG A 35 -5.76 -5.50 -31.55
C ARG A 35 -5.70 -4.43 -30.46
N VAL A 36 -6.84 -3.81 -30.15
CA VAL A 36 -6.97 -2.80 -29.08
C VAL A 36 -7.49 -3.50 -27.83
N ARG A 37 -6.61 -3.71 -26.86
CA ARG A 37 -6.95 -4.34 -25.58
C ARG A 37 -5.92 -4.04 -24.49
N PRO A 38 -6.28 -4.12 -23.20
CA PRO A 38 -5.32 -4.18 -22.11
C PRO A 38 -4.33 -5.35 -22.30
N LYS A 39 -3.05 -5.14 -21.97
CA LYS A 39 -2.02 -6.20 -22.06
C LYS A 39 -2.43 -7.46 -21.27
N ARG A 40 -3.03 -7.28 -20.10
CA ARG A 40 -3.55 -8.37 -19.25
C ARG A 40 -4.63 -9.23 -19.94
N PHE A 41 -5.30 -8.73 -20.97
CA PHE A 41 -6.35 -9.46 -21.69
C PHE A 41 -5.82 -10.40 -22.78
N TRP A 42 -4.54 -10.77 -22.77
CA TRP A 42 -3.96 -11.57 -23.85
C TRP A 42 -4.53 -12.98 -23.97
N GLY A 43 -4.86 -13.61 -22.84
CA GLY A 43 -5.36 -14.98 -22.78
C GLY A 43 -6.80 -15.10 -22.28
N VAL A 44 -7.55 -14.00 -22.10
CA VAL A 44 -8.86 -14.04 -21.42
C VAL A 44 -9.93 -14.86 -22.17
N TYR A 45 -9.79 -15.00 -23.49
CA TYR A 45 -10.67 -15.86 -24.30
C TYR A 45 -10.55 -17.34 -23.93
N THR A 46 -9.48 -17.75 -23.24
CA THR A 46 -9.31 -19.11 -22.72
C THR A 46 -10.49 -19.53 -21.83
N LYS A 47 -11.16 -18.57 -21.17
CA LYS A 47 -12.40 -18.76 -20.43
C LYS A 47 -13.48 -19.48 -21.25
N LEU A 48 -13.54 -19.27 -22.57
CA LEU A 48 -14.55 -19.90 -23.44
C LEU A 48 -14.43 -21.44 -23.50
N LYS A 49 -13.31 -22.01 -23.06
CA LYS A 49 -13.14 -23.47 -23.00
C LYS A 49 -14.11 -24.16 -22.05
N ILE A 50 -14.73 -23.45 -21.11
CA ILE A 50 -15.76 -24.02 -20.23
C ILE A 50 -16.95 -24.57 -21.03
N PHE A 51 -17.25 -23.99 -22.20
CA PHE A 51 -18.31 -24.47 -23.08
C PHE A 51 -17.95 -25.78 -23.78
N ASN A 52 -16.69 -26.21 -23.72
CA ASN A 52 -16.21 -27.45 -24.31
C ASN A 52 -15.99 -28.58 -23.29
N MET A 53 -16.30 -28.36 -22.01
CA MET A 53 -16.12 -29.34 -20.94
C MET A 53 -17.25 -30.38 -20.95
N THR A 54 -17.43 -31.09 -22.07
CA THR A 54 -18.58 -31.98 -22.33
C THR A 54 -18.63 -33.24 -21.45
N ASP A 55 -17.58 -33.51 -20.68
CA ASP A 55 -17.58 -34.54 -19.64
C ASP A 55 -18.49 -34.16 -18.45
N TYR A 56 -18.90 -32.90 -18.36
CA TYR A 56 -19.82 -32.39 -17.36
C TYR A 56 -21.16 -32.01 -17.98
N LYS A 57 -22.25 -32.41 -17.33
CA LYS A 57 -23.61 -32.01 -17.72
C LYS A 57 -23.84 -30.51 -17.55
N LYS A 58 -23.20 -29.90 -16.56
CA LYS A 58 -23.34 -28.50 -16.20
C LYS A 58 -22.09 -28.01 -15.50
N VAL A 59 -21.68 -26.78 -15.79
CA VAL A 59 -20.51 -26.13 -15.20
C VAL A 59 -20.94 -24.80 -14.60
N VAL A 60 -20.69 -24.62 -13.30
CA VAL A 60 -20.75 -23.31 -12.64
C VAL A 60 -19.33 -22.73 -12.66
N TYR A 61 -19.12 -21.70 -13.46
CA TYR A 61 -17.86 -21.00 -13.60
C TYR A 61 -17.78 -19.84 -12.62
N LEU A 62 -16.62 -19.71 -11.97
CA LEU A 62 -16.25 -18.62 -11.05
C LEU A 62 -14.91 -18.04 -11.50
N ASP A 63 -14.81 -16.73 -11.66
CA ASP A 63 -13.53 -16.06 -11.85
C ASP A 63 -12.66 -16.21 -10.58
N ALA A 64 -11.34 -16.28 -10.76
CA ALA A 64 -10.38 -16.49 -9.66
C ALA A 64 -10.30 -15.34 -8.64
N ASP A 65 -10.96 -14.21 -8.92
CA ASP A 65 -11.13 -13.05 -8.05
C ASP A 65 -12.57 -12.96 -7.50
N THR A 66 -13.21 -14.10 -7.32
CA THR A 66 -14.48 -14.26 -6.61
C THR A 66 -14.28 -15.02 -5.30
N ILE A 67 -15.18 -14.82 -4.35
CA ILE A 67 -15.23 -15.58 -3.10
C ILE A 67 -16.66 -16.01 -2.80
N VAL A 68 -16.83 -17.30 -2.51
CA VAL A 68 -18.11 -17.92 -2.16
C VAL A 68 -18.26 -17.85 -0.65
N VAL A 69 -19.29 -17.15 -0.17
CA VAL A 69 -19.56 -16.93 1.27
C VAL A 69 -20.76 -17.74 1.77
N LYS A 70 -21.55 -18.32 0.87
CA LYS A 70 -22.66 -19.24 1.16
C LYS A 70 -22.78 -20.31 0.08
N ASN A 71 -23.50 -21.39 0.38
CA ASN A 71 -23.79 -22.44 -0.60
C ASN A 71 -24.46 -21.86 -1.87
N ILE A 72 -24.00 -22.34 -3.03
CA ILE A 72 -24.45 -21.94 -4.37
C ILE A 72 -24.86 -23.14 -5.22
N ASP A 73 -25.14 -24.30 -4.62
CA ASP A 73 -25.47 -25.52 -5.36
C ASP A 73 -26.79 -25.40 -6.12
N ASP A 74 -27.65 -24.48 -5.69
CA ASP A 74 -28.86 -24.12 -6.42
C ASP A 74 -28.57 -23.56 -7.81
N LEU A 75 -27.39 -22.98 -8.08
CA LEU A 75 -26.98 -22.60 -9.44
C LEU A 75 -26.98 -23.77 -10.42
N PHE A 76 -26.83 -25.02 -9.96
CA PHE A 76 -26.93 -26.18 -10.85
C PHE A 76 -28.37 -26.44 -11.35
N LYS A 77 -29.38 -25.72 -10.84
CA LYS A 77 -30.76 -25.76 -11.37
C LYS A 77 -30.96 -24.87 -12.60
N CYS A 78 -30.09 -23.88 -12.82
CA CYS A 78 -30.15 -23.01 -14.01
C CYS A 78 -30.08 -23.82 -15.31
N VAL A 79 -30.79 -23.41 -16.34
CA VAL A 79 -30.84 -24.09 -17.64
C VAL A 79 -30.02 -23.35 -18.71
N LYS A 80 -29.30 -24.12 -19.55
CA LYS A 80 -28.50 -23.67 -20.71
C LYS A 80 -27.38 -22.67 -20.39
N PHE A 81 -27.73 -21.42 -20.12
CA PHE A 81 -26.78 -20.33 -19.86
C PHE A 81 -27.34 -19.34 -18.84
N CYS A 82 -26.60 -19.13 -17.74
CA CYS A 82 -26.91 -18.08 -16.79
C CYS A 82 -25.71 -17.21 -16.48
N ALA A 83 -25.98 -15.93 -16.22
CA ALA A 83 -24.99 -14.99 -15.74
C ALA A 83 -25.69 -13.87 -14.94
N ASN A 84 -24.92 -12.97 -14.33
CA ASN A 84 -25.49 -11.78 -13.67
C ASN A 84 -25.47 -10.57 -14.62
N LEU A 85 -26.45 -9.67 -14.51
CA LEU A 85 -26.38 -8.33 -15.12
C LEU A 85 -25.68 -7.37 -14.16
N LYS A 86 -24.51 -6.85 -14.58
CA LYS A 86 -23.74 -5.86 -13.81
C LYS A 86 -24.33 -4.45 -13.93
N HIS A 87 -24.71 -4.09 -15.15
CA HIS A 87 -25.43 -2.85 -15.50
C HIS A 87 -26.62 -3.28 -16.35
N SER A 88 -27.67 -2.45 -16.43
CA SER A 88 -29.03 -2.80 -16.89
C SER A 88 -29.12 -3.59 -18.21
N GLU A 89 -28.06 -3.61 -19.02
CA GLU A 89 -28.03 -4.23 -20.35
C GLU A 89 -26.81 -5.11 -20.63
N ARG A 90 -25.93 -5.38 -19.64
CA ARG A 90 -24.69 -6.14 -19.87
C ARG A 90 -24.40 -7.21 -18.83
N LEU A 91 -24.11 -8.41 -19.30
CA LEU A 91 -23.70 -9.53 -18.48
C LEU A 91 -22.30 -9.34 -17.92
N ASN A 92 -22.10 -9.88 -16.72
CA ASN A 92 -20.82 -10.08 -16.06
C ASN A 92 -20.38 -11.54 -16.29
N SER A 93 -19.18 -11.75 -16.82
CA SER A 93 -18.67 -13.10 -17.12
C SER A 93 -17.87 -13.73 -15.96
N GLY A 94 -17.92 -13.16 -14.77
CA GLY A 94 -17.20 -13.67 -13.59
C GLY A 94 -17.95 -14.73 -12.79
N VAL A 95 -19.26 -14.83 -12.96
CA VAL A 95 -20.06 -15.95 -12.47
C VAL A 95 -21.03 -16.35 -13.56
N MET A 96 -20.88 -17.57 -14.07
CA MET A 96 -21.71 -18.09 -15.15
C MET A 96 -22.10 -19.53 -14.87
N VAL A 97 -23.25 -19.95 -15.37
CA VAL A 97 -23.64 -21.35 -15.46
C VAL A 97 -23.75 -21.69 -16.94
N VAL A 98 -23.13 -22.78 -17.35
CA VAL A 98 -23.16 -23.25 -18.74
C VAL A 98 -23.51 -24.73 -18.79
N GLU A 99 -24.31 -25.12 -19.77
CA GLU A 99 -24.40 -26.49 -20.25
C GLU A 99 -23.37 -26.65 -21.39
N PRO A 100 -22.25 -27.36 -21.17
CA PRO A 100 -21.21 -27.49 -22.18
C PRO A 100 -21.73 -28.14 -23.46
N SER A 101 -21.34 -27.58 -24.60
CA SER A 101 -21.73 -28.06 -25.92
C SER A 101 -20.63 -27.77 -26.93
N GLN A 102 -20.05 -28.84 -27.49
CA GLN A 102 -19.04 -28.75 -28.54
C GLN A 102 -19.54 -27.91 -29.73
N THR A 103 -20.82 -27.99 -30.07
CA THR A 103 -21.45 -27.21 -31.14
C THR A 103 -21.40 -25.71 -30.84
N VAL A 104 -21.82 -25.30 -29.63
CA VAL A 104 -21.80 -23.90 -29.20
C VAL A 104 -20.36 -23.40 -29.11
N PHE A 105 -19.45 -24.21 -28.57
CA PHE A 105 -18.03 -23.87 -28.51
C PHE A 105 -17.44 -23.63 -29.90
N ASN A 106 -17.64 -24.55 -30.85
CA ASN A 106 -17.14 -24.41 -32.21
C ASN A 106 -17.71 -23.17 -32.92
N ASP A 107 -18.99 -22.88 -32.72
CA ASP A 107 -19.62 -21.66 -33.23
C ASP A 107 -18.98 -20.40 -32.62
N MET A 108 -18.75 -20.38 -31.30
CA MET A 108 -18.01 -19.28 -30.65
C MET A 108 -16.61 -19.12 -31.25
N ILE A 109 -15.82 -20.20 -31.38
CA ILE A 109 -14.47 -20.13 -31.96
C ILE A 109 -14.49 -19.55 -33.37
N SER A 110 -15.48 -19.91 -34.19
CA SER A 110 -15.63 -19.38 -35.55
C SER A 110 -15.91 -17.87 -35.58
N LYS A 111 -16.57 -17.34 -34.53
CA LYS A 111 -16.99 -15.94 -34.40
C LYS A 111 -16.01 -15.04 -33.65
N ILE A 112 -15.04 -15.60 -32.92
CA ILE A 112 -14.08 -14.84 -32.10
C ILE A 112 -13.40 -13.70 -32.87
N LYS A 113 -13.08 -13.90 -34.16
CA LYS A 113 -12.40 -12.90 -35.00
C LYS A 113 -13.34 -11.85 -35.61
N THR A 114 -14.63 -12.16 -35.74
CA THR A 114 -15.60 -11.36 -36.50
C THR A 114 -16.59 -10.62 -35.59
N THR A 115 -16.92 -11.19 -34.43
CA THR A 115 -17.77 -10.55 -33.42
C THR A 115 -16.97 -9.51 -32.64
N ALA A 116 -17.45 -8.28 -32.63
CA ALA A 116 -16.85 -7.19 -31.87
C ALA A 116 -16.92 -7.47 -30.36
N SER A 117 -15.87 -7.11 -29.63
CA SER A 117 -15.85 -7.12 -28.15
C SER A 117 -15.60 -5.71 -27.65
N TYR A 118 -16.62 -5.08 -27.05
CA TYR A 118 -16.52 -3.69 -26.56
C TYR A 118 -15.49 -3.51 -25.41
N THR A 119 -15.11 -4.60 -24.73
CA THR A 119 -14.06 -4.60 -23.70
C THR A 119 -12.69 -5.00 -24.27
N GLY A 120 -12.64 -5.46 -25.51
CA GLY A 120 -11.47 -6.14 -26.08
C GLY A 120 -11.16 -7.48 -25.41
N GLY A 121 -12.08 -8.07 -24.62
CA GLY A 121 -11.91 -9.32 -23.86
C GLY A 121 -13.09 -10.29 -24.00
N ASP A 122 -13.12 -11.32 -23.15
CA ASP A 122 -14.16 -12.38 -23.14
C ASP A 122 -15.54 -11.81 -22.79
N GLN A 123 -15.65 -10.96 -21.77
CA GLN A 123 -16.93 -10.41 -21.35
C GLN A 123 -17.62 -9.64 -22.47
N GLY A 124 -16.84 -8.86 -23.24
CA GLY A 124 -17.39 -8.08 -24.34
C GLY A 124 -17.88 -8.97 -25.48
N PHE A 125 -17.12 -10.03 -25.78
CA PHE A 125 -17.52 -11.04 -26.76
C PHE A 125 -18.78 -11.79 -26.34
N LEU A 126 -18.86 -12.25 -25.08
CA LEU A 126 -20.01 -12.97 -24.55
C LEU A 126 -21.29 -12.13 -24.58
N ASN A 127 -21.20 -10.83 -24.28
CA ASN A 127 -22.32 -9.90 -24.42
C ASN A 127 -22.79 -9.77 -25.88
N SER A 128 -21.87 -9.76 -26.85
CA SER A 128 -22.22 -9.68 -28.26
C SER A 128 -22.72 -11.02 -28.83
N TYR A 129 -22.21 -12.14 -28.33
CA TYR A 129 -22.63 -13.48 -28.71
C TYR A 129 -24.02 -13.81 -28.15
N PHE A 130 -24.27 -13.49 -26.87
CA PHE A 130 -25.56 -13.62 -26.21
C PHE A 130 -26.30 -12.26 -26.19
N SER A 131 -26.50 -11.66 -27.36
CA SER A 131 -27.10 -10.31 -27.47
C SER A 131 -28.51 -10.19 -26.89
N GLY A 132 -29.24 -11.31 -26.78
CA GLY A 132 -30.56 -11.38 -26.14
C GLY A 132 -30.54 -11.47 -24.61
N PHE A 133 -29.36 -11.55 -23.98
CA PHE A 133 -29.22 -11.75 -22.53
C PHE A 133 -29.92 -10.69 -21.65
N PRO A 134 -30.03 -9.40 -22.03
CA PRO A 134 -30.81 -8.44 -21.24
C PRO A 134 -32.27 -8.84 -21.03
N ASN A 135 -32.84 -9.65 -21.94
CA ASN A 135 -34.20 -10.17 -21.87
C ASN A 135 -34.28 -11.59 -21.26
N ALA A 136 -33.19 -12.10 -20.69
CA ALA A 136 -33.15 -13.41 -20.05
C ALA A 136 -34.12 -13.48 -18.86
N HIS A 137 -34.71 -14.66 -18.65
CA HIS A 137 -35.64 -14.89 -17.55
C HIS A 137 -34.94 -14.76 -16.21
N VAL A 138 -35.61 -14.29 -15.17
CA VAL A 138 -34.99 -14.25 -13.83
C VAL A 138 -34.83 -15.67 -13.31
N PHE A 139 -33.63 -16.00 -12.83
CA PHE A 139 -33.37 -17.29 -12.21
C PHE A 139 -34.02 -17.35 -10.82
N GLU A 140 -34.97 -18.26 -10.64
CA GLU A 140 -35.74 -18.44 -9.41
C GLU A 140 -35.55 -19.88 -8.86
N PRO A 141 -34.51 -20.13 -8.03
CA PRO A 141 -34.13 -21.49 -7.60
C PRO A 141 -35.13 -22.20 -6.70
N ASN A 142 -36.10 -21.45 -6.15
CA ASN A 142 -37.07 -21.90 -5.15
C ASN A 142 -38.46 -22.17 -5.73
N LEU A 143 -38.64 -22.09 -7.06
CA LEU A 143 -39.92 -22.43 -7.69
C LEU A 143 -40.25 -23.91 -7.49
N SER A 144 -41.53 -24.22 -7.27
CA SER A 144 -41.99 -25.60 -7.22
C SER A 144 -41.87 -26.26 -8.61
N PRO A 145 -41.68 -27.60 -8.66
CA PRO A 145 -41.63 -28.33 -9.93
C PRO A 145 -42.89 -28.13 -10.78
N GLU A 146 -44.05 -27.98 -10.14
CA GLU A 146 -45.33 -27.73 -10.82
C GLU A 146 -45.29 -26.43 -11.62
N VAL A 147 -44.82 -25.33 -11.02
CA VAL A 147 -44.70 -24.04 -11.69
C VAL A 147 -43.64 -24.09 -12.80
N LEU A 148 -42.50 -24.72 -12.55
CA LEU A 148 -41.44 -24.88 -13.56
C LEU A 148 -41.93 -25.62 -14.80
N ASN A 149 -42.70 -26.70 -14.63
CA ASN A 149 -43.23 -27.50 -15.74
C ASN A 149 -44.28 -26.75 -16.58
N THR A 150 -44.91 -25.71 -16.04
CA THR A 150 -45.87 -24.87 -16.80
C THR A 150 -45.20 -23.77 -17.64
N ARG A 151 -43.94 -23.46 -17.38
CA ARG A 151 -43.21 -22.39 -18.06
C ARG A 151 -42.43 -22.94 -19.27
N PRO A 152 -42.29 -22.18 -20.35
CA PRO A 152 -41.37 -22.55 -21.42
C PRO A 152 -39.94 -22.57 -20.88
N VAL A 153 -39.14 -23.55 -21.31
CA VAL A 153 -37.74 -23.64 -20.91
C VAL A 153 -36.98 -22.42 -21.45
N PRO A 154 -36.42 -21.56 -20.57
CA PRO A 154 -35.73 -20.36 -21.02
C PRO A 154 -34.45 -20.72 -21.78
N GLU A 155 -34.10 -19.92 -22.79
CA GLU A 155 -32.81 -20.06 -23.47
C GLU A 155 -31.64 -19.60 -22.60
N MET A 156 -31.90 -18.59 -21.76
CA MET A 156 -30.95 -17.99 -20.84
C MET A 156 -31.68 -17.50 -19.59
N GLU A 157 -31.01 -17.53 -18.44
CA GLU A 157 -31.52 -16.95 -17.21
C GLU A 157 -30.54 -15.97 -16.55
N ARG A 158 -31.09 -15.07 -15.75
CA ARG A 158 -30.39 -13.96 -15.12
C ARG A 158 -30.29 -14.21 -13.62
N LEU A 159 -29.05 -14.37 -13.17
CA LEU A 159 -28.70 -14.50 -11.77
C LEU A 159 -28.91 -13.19 -11.02
N SER A 160 -29.49 -13.28 -9.83
CA SER A 160 -29.53 -12.17 -8.88
C SER A 160 -28.13 -11.67 -8.53
N THR A 161 -28.01 -10.40 -8.14
CA THR A 161 -26.75 -9.80 -7.65
C THR A 161 -26.19 -10.55 -6.44
N LEU A 162 -27.01 -11.31 -5.71
CA LEU A 162 -26.56 -12.20 -4.63
C LEU A 162 -25.47 -13.20 -5.06
N TYR A 163 -25.51 -13.65 -6.31
CA TYR A 163 -24.57 -14.63 -6.88
C TYR A 163 -23.38 -14.00 -7.61
N ASN A 164 -23.28 -12.67 -7.68
CA ASN A 164 -22.16 -11.98 -8.32
C ASN A 164 -22.10 -10.52 -7.83
N ALA A 165 -21.89 -10.34 -6.52
CA ALA A 165 -21.93 -9.03 -5.89
C ALA A 165 -20.66 -8.24 -6.24
N ASP A 166 -20.84 -7.13 -6.94
CA ASP A 166 -19.73 -6.36 -7.51
C ASP A 166 -19.12 -5.39 -6.49
N VAL A 167 -17.87 -5.63 -6.09
CA VAL A 167 -17.12 -4.76 -5.17
C VAL A 167 -16.93 -3.34 -5.75
N GLY A 168 -16.86 -3.19 -7.06
CA GLY A 168 -16.81 -1.87 -7.71
C GLY A 168 -18.09 -1.06 -7.53
N LEU A 169 -19.26 -1.72 -7.51
CA LEU A 169 -20.53 -1.05 -7.17
C LEU A 169 -20.60 -0.73 -5.67
N TYR A 170 -20.10 -1.64 -4.82
CA TYR A 170 -19.98 -1.38 -3.38
C TYR A 170 -19.16 -0.12 -3.11
N MET A 171 -18.04 0.09 -3.81
CA MET A 171 -17.21 1.29 -3.63
C MET A 171 -17.97 2.59 -3.94
N LEU A 172 -18.82 2.58 -4.97
CA LEU A 172 -19.58 3.76 -5.38
C LEU A 172 -20.74 4.03 -4.42
N ALA A 173 -21.40 2.99 -3.93
CA ALA A 173 -22.57 3.11 -3.05
C ALA A 173 -22.23 3.16 -1.54
N ASN A 174 -21.01 2.77 -1.17
CA ASN A 174 -20.57 2.51 0.22
C ASN A 174 -21.49 1.54 0.99
N LYS A 175 -22.15 0.63 0.28
CA LYS A 175 -23.02 -0.43 0.80
C LYS A 175 -23.28 -1.48 -0.26
N TRP A 176 -23.71 -2.66 0.17
CA TRP A 176 -24.27 -3.65 -0.74
C TRP A 176 -25.65 -3.18 -1.24
N MET A 177 -25.94 -3.46 -2.51
CA MET A 177 -27.25 -3.17 -3.13
C MET A 177 -28.30 -4.26 -2.81
N VAL A 178 -27.91 -5.23 -2.00
CA VAL A 178 -28.68 -6.39 -1.57
C VAL A 178 -28.44 -6.57 -0.07
N ASP A 179 -29.25 -7.40 0.59
CA ASP A 179 -28.98 -7.78 1.97
C ASP A 179 -27.63 -8.50 2.06
N GLU A 180 -26.73 -7.94 2.88
CA GLU A 180 -25.40 -8.49 3.13
C GLU A 180 -25.47 -9.90 3.69
N ASN A 181 -26.47 -10.16 4.53
CA ASN A 181 -26.68 -11.47 5.12
C ASN A 181 -27.10 -12.50 4.08
N GLU A 182 -27.60 -12.12 2.91
CA GLU A 182 -28.03 -13.03 1.84
C GLU A 182 -27.00 -13.21 0.73
N LEU A 183 -25.87 -12.48 0.80
CA LEU A 183 -24.79 -12.60 -0.18
C LEU A 183 -24.30 -14.04 -0.30
N ARG A 184 -24.00 -14.44 -1.54
CA ARG A 184 -23.49 -15.79 -1.84
C ARG A 184 -22.14 -15.76 -2.50
N VAL A 185 -21.92 -14.84 -3.44
CA VAL A 185 -20.64 -14.67 -4.11
C VAL A 185 -20.29 -13.19 -4.19
N ILE A 186 -19.09 -12.84 -3.73
CA ILE A 186 -18.51 -11.50 -3.88
C ILE A 186 -17.48 -11.55 -4.99
N HIS A 187 -17.50 -10.57 -5.89
CA HIS A 187 -16.61 -10.48 -7.05
C HIS A 187 -15.80 -9.18 -7.01
N TYR A 188 -14.47 -9.33 -6.92
CA TYR A 188 -13.51 -8.22 -6.83
C TYR A 188 -13.19 -7.65 -8.23
N THR A 189 -14.19 -7.02 -8.85
CA THR A 189 -14.14 -6.56 -10.27
C THR A 189 -13.16 -5.41 -10.56
N LEU A 190 -12.57 -4.83 -9.52
CA LEU A 190 -11.68 -3.68 -9.62
C LEU A 190 -10.29 -4.15 -10.04
N GLY A 191 -10.02 -4.03 -11.34
CA GLY A 191 -8.78 -4.51 -11.96
C GLY A 191 -7.47 -4.26 -11.18
N PRO A 192 -7.19 -3.03 -10.69
CA PRO A 192 -5.95 -2.74 -9.95
C PRO A 192 -6.03 -3.05 -8.44
N LEU A 193 -7.22 -3.30 -7.89
CA LEU A 193 -7.44 -3.48 -6.46
C LEU A 193 -7.87 -4.93 -6.21
N LYS A 194 -6.88 -5.82 -6.08
CA LYS A 194 -7.14 -7.25 -5.88
C LYS A 194 -6.94 -7.66 -4.42
N PRO A 195 -7.76 -8.58 -3.91
CA PRO A 195 -7.84 -8.82 -2.48
C PRO A 195 -6.59 -9.50 -1.91
N TRP A 196 -5.79 -10.18 -2.74
CA TRP A 196 -4.51 -10.76 -2.33
C TRP A 196 -3.39 -9.72 -2.12
N ASP A 197 -3.59 -8.48 -2.56
CA ASP A 197 -2.65 -7.40 -2.30
C ASP A 197 -2.91 -6.79 -0.92
N TRP A 198 -1.97 -6.94 0.01
CA TRP A 198 -2.12 -6.56 1.41
C TRP A 198 -2.64 -5.13 1.61
N TRP A 199 -2.26 -4.21 0.72
CA TRP A 199 -2.60 -2.79 0.82
C TRP A 199 -4.06 -2.48 0.45
N THR A 200 -4.75 -3.39 -0.24
CA THR A 200 -6.13 -3.19 -0.68
C THR A 200 -7.15 -3.30 0.45
N SER A 201 -6.84 -4.06 1.52
CA SER A 201 -7.64 -4.09 2.76
C SER A 201 -7.75 -2.70 3.40
N TRP A 202 -6.71 -1.88 3.25
CA TRP A 202 -6.74 -0.49 3.70
C TRP A 202 -7.53 0.44 2.77
N LEU A 203 -8.16 -0.03 1.70
CA LEU A 203 -8.95 0.82 0.80
C LEU A 203 -10.38 0.30 0.64
N LEU A 204 -10.56 -1.02 0.71
CA LEU A 204 -11.79 -1.72 0.36
C LEU A 204 -12.24 -2.61 1.51
N LYS A 205 -13.30 -2.21 2.22
CA LYS A 205 -13.89 -3.01 3.30
C LYS A 205 -14.24 -4.46 2.89
N PRO A 206 -14.80 -4.74 1.69
CA PRO A 206 -15.08 -6.11 1.28
C PRO A 206 -13.85 -7.03 1.18
N VAL A 207 -12.62 -6.49 1.17
CA VAL A 207 -11.39 -7.31 1.19
C VAL A 207 -11.22 -8.03 2.53
N ASP A 208 -11.83 -7.54 3.61
CA ASP A 208 -11.76 -8.19 4.92
C ASP A 208 -12.33 -9.61 4.85
N VAL A 209 -13.45 -9.82 4.15
CA VAL A 209 -14.02 -11.15 3.90
C VAL A 209 -13.03 -12.11 3.24
N TRP A 210 -12.22 -11.62 2.30
CA TRP A 210 -11.18 -12.43 1.66
C TRP A 210 -10.05 -12.78 2.63
N GLN A 211 -9.61 -11.81 3.44
CA GLN A 211 -8.55 -12.05 4.42
C GLN A 211 -9.01 -13.01 5.53
N ASP A 212 -10.26 -12.89 5.99
CA ASP A 212 -10.84 -13.78 7.00
C ASP A 212 -10.87 -15.24 6.51
N VAL A 213 -11.31 -15.46 5.27
CA VAL A 213 -11.27 -16.80 4.65
C VAL A 213 -9.85 -17.26 4.43
N ARG A 214 -8.95 -16.37 3.99
CA ARG A 214 -7.54 -16.70 3.78
C ARG A 214 -6.88 -17.19 5.06
N GLU A 215 -7.11 -16.55 6.20
CA GLU A 215 -6.54 -16.94 7.50
C GLU A 215 -6.98 -18.35 7.93
N GLN A 216 -8.18 -18.77 7.53
CA GLN A 216 -8.74 -20.08 7.86
C GLN A 216 -8.23 -21.22 6.95
N LEU A 217 -7.45 -20.92 5.90
CA LEU A 217 -6.93 -21.93 4.99
C LEU A 217 -5.92 -22.84 5.71
N GLU A 218 -6.21 -24.14 5.70
CA GLU A 218 -5.33 -25.18 6.23
C GLU A 218 -4.04 -25.31 5.40
N GLU A 219 -3.05 -25.94 6.01
CA GLU A 219 -1.75 -26.17 5.40
C GLU A 219 -1.75 -27.46 4.57
N SER A 220 -2.02 -27.35 3.26
CA SER A 220 -1.97 -28.49 2.35
C SER A 220 -0.54 -28.88 1.92
N LEU A 221 0.39 -27.93 1.93
CA LEU A 221 1.82 -28.13 1.69
C LEU A 221 2.66 -27.38 2.75
N PRO A 222 3.90 -27.80 3.04
CA PRO A 222 4.71 -27.17 4.08
C PRO A 222 4.85 -25.65 3.92
N GLY A 223 4.32 -24.90 4.89
CA GLY A 223 4.34 -23.44 4.96
C GLY A 223 3.30 -22.72 4.09
N THR A 224 2.22 -23.39 3.66
CA THR A 224 1.15 -22.76 2.84
C THR A 224 -0.11 -22.36 3.61
N GLY A 225 -0.24 -22.77 4.88
CA GLY A 225 -1.37 -22.39 5.72
C GLY A 225 -1.57 -20.88 5.77
N GLY A 226 -2.82 -20.43 5.80
CA GLY A 226 -3.16 -19.00 5.72
C GLY A 226 -2.91 -18.38 4.34
N GLY A 227 -2.82 -19.19 3.27
CA GLY A 227 -2.41 -18.72 1.94
C GLY A 227 -1.02 -18.10 1.93
N GLN A 228 -0.09 -18.66 2.71
CA GLN A 228 1.29 -18.21 2.78
C GLN A 228 2.17 -18.85 1.71
N ASN A 229 3.31 -18.22 1.45
CA ASN A 229 4.35 -18.74 0.58
C ASN A 229 5.66 -18.85 1.38
N PRO A 230 6.33 -20.02 1.43
CA PRO A 230 7.58 -20.18 2.15
C PRO A 230 8.66 -19.16 1.79
N LYS A 231 8.74 -18.76 0.52
CA LYS A 231 9.71 -17.75 0.04
C LYS A 231 9.39 -16.36 0.60
N ASP A 232 8.13 -15.97 0.54
CA ASP A 232 7.68 -14.67 1.06
C ASP A 232 7.83 -14.63 2.58
N ARG A 233 7.54 -15.74 3.28
CA ARG A 233 7.75 -15.85 4.73
C ARG A 233 9.21 -15.68 5.12
N PHE A 234 10.13 -16.27 4.37
CA PHE A 234 11.57 -16.08 4.59
C PHE A 234 11.97 -14.62 4.35
N LEU A 235 11.51 -14.03 3.25
CA LEU A 235 11.77 -12.63 2.92
C LEU A 235 11.24 -11.67 3.99
N VAL A 236 10.01 -11.88 4.48
CA VAL A 236 9.42 -11.10 5.58
C VAL A 236 10.29 -11.17 6.84
N LYS A 237 10.71 -12.38 7.26
CA LYS A 237 11.60 -12.54 8.42
C LYS A 237 12.92 -11.80 8.23
N PHE A 238 13.50 -11.89 7.04
CA PHE A 238 14.73 -11.17 6.70
C PHE A 238 14.53 -9.64 6.76
N LEU A 239 13.43 -9.14 6.19
CA LEU A 239 13.12 -7.71 6.15
C LEU A 239 12.89 -7.11 7.54
N PHE A 240 12.32 -7.87 8.49
CA PHE A 240 12.17 -7.43 9.89
C PHE A 240 13.50 -7.48 10.66
N LEU A 241 14.32 -8.50 10.44
CA LEU A 241 15.56 -8.68 11.21
C LEU A 241 16.66 -7.69 10.78
N LEU A 242 16.71 -7.30 9.51
CA LEU A 242 17.83 -6.52 8.98
C LEU A 242 17.96 -5.13 9.62
N PRO A 243 16.91 -4.28 9.70
CA PRO A 243 17.02 -2.96 10.34
C PRO A 243 17.37 -3.07 11.83
N LEU A 244 16.81 -4.07 12.52
CA LEU A 244 17.11 -4.36 13.93
C LEU A 244 18.59 -4.75 14.12
N CYS A 245 19.11 -5.67 13.30
CA CYS A 245 20.52 -6.06 13.34
C CYS A 245 21.45 -4.89 13.02
N ALA A 246 21.09 -4.04 12.05
CA ALA A 246 21.85 -2.84 11.72
C ALA A 246 21.86 -1.84 12.88
N LEU A 247 20.72 -1.59 13.52
CA LEU A 247 20.61 -0.74 14.69
C LEU A 247 21.46 -1.27 15.86
N LEU A 248 21.33 -2.57 16.18
CA LEU A 248 22.12 -3.22 17.22
C LEU A 248 23.63 -3.13 16.96
N PHE A 249 24.05 -3.32 15.70
CA PHE A 249 25.45 -3.17 15.30
C PHE A 249 25.93 -1.72 15.48
N LEU A 250 25.12 -0.72 15.11
CA LEU A 250 25.44 0.69 15.32
C LEU A 250 25.52 1.04 16.81
N CYS A 251 24.58 0.56 17.63
CA CYS A 251 24.59 0.71 19.08
C CYS A 251 25.82 0.07 19.71
N TYR A 252 26.16 -1.17 19.31
CA TYR A 252 27.35 -1.88 19.78
C TYR A 252 28.63 -1.12 19.39
N ARG A 253 28.74 -0.64 18.15
CA ARG A 253 29.88 0.16 17.71
C ARG A 253 30.01 1.47 18.48
N SER A 254 28.89 2.10 18.84
CA SER A 254 28.88 3.31 19.67
C SER A 254 29.33 3.00 21.10
N PHE A 255 28.83 1.92 21.69
CA PHE A 255 29.23 1.42 23.01
C PHE A 255 30.74 1.13 23.08
N MET A 256 31.27 0.40 22.09
CA MET A 256 32.70 0.07 22.03
C MET A 256 33.59 1.31 21.87
N LYS A 257 33.08 2.40 21.28
CA LYS A 257 33.83 3.65 21.11
C LYS A 257 33.77 4.57 22.33
N ASN A 258 32.72 4.51 23.15
CA ASN A 258 32.56 5.35 24.34
C ASN A 258 31.71 4.66 25.44
N PRO A 259 32.32 3.78 26.25
CA PRO A 259 31.59 3.04 27.30
C PRO A 259 30.99 3.94 28.40
N GLY A 260 31.49 5.17 28.58
CA GLY A 260 31.02 6.11 29.62
C GLY A 260 29.82 6.99 29.25
N HIS A 261 29.37 7.02 27.99
CA HIS A 261 28.36 8.00 27.53
C HIS A 261 26.92 7.45 27.54
N PHE A 262 26.76 6.13 27.44
CA PHE A 262 25.45 5.49 27.30
C PHE A 262 24.62 5.49 28.60
N SER A 263 25.28 5.40 29.76
CA SER A 263 24.61 5.52 31.08
C SER A 263 24.11 6.94 31.38
N SER A 264 24.73 7.95 30.75
CA SER A 264 24.28 9.34 30.83
C SER A 264 23.11 9.61 29.89
N PHE A 265 23.12 9.05 28.68
CA PHE A 265 22.16 9.36 27.61
C PHE A 265 20.71 9.01 27.95
N PHE A 266 20.48 7.84 28.55
CA PHE A 266 19.14 7.43 29.02
C PHE A 266 18.69 8.16 30.30
N ARG A 267 19.64 8.64 31.09
CA ARG A 267 19.37 9.22 32.41
C ARG A 267 19.14 10.73 32.37
N SER A 268 19.74 11.45 31.41
CA SER A 268 19.69 12.91 31.32
C SER A 268 18.79 13.48 30.22
N SER A 269 18.38 12.71 29.20
CA SER A 269 17.60 13.29 28.09
C SER A 269 16.09 13.30 28.34
N VAL A 270 15.51 12.16 28.73
CA VAL A 270 14.04 12.04 28.90
C VAL A 270 13.60 12.56 30.26
N CYS A 271 14.37 12.27 31.32
CA CYS A 271 14.01 12.66 32.68
C CYS A 271 14.10 14.17 32.91
N ASP A 272 15.09 14.85 32.33
CA ASP A 272 15.22 16.31 32.43
C ASP A 272 14.20 17.05 31.55
N GLN A 273 13.81 16.49 30.40
CA GLN A 273 12.73 17.04 29.57
C GLN A 273 11.35 16.90 30.21
N VAL A 274 11.05 15.73 30.80
CA VAL A 274 9.80 15.52 31.57
C VAL A 274 9.79 16.42 32.80
N ARG A 275 10.92 16.60 33.47
CA ARG A 275 11.07 17.50 34.61
C ARG A 275 10.89 18.98 34.22
N HIS A 276 11.45 19.40 33.09
CA HIS A 276 11.28 20.76 32.56
C HIS A 276 9.84 21.03 32.11
N LEU A 277 9.17 20.05 31.48
CA LEU A 277 7.76 20.15 31.11
C LEU A 277 6.85 20.17 32.36
N TYR A 278 7.16 19.33 33.35
CA TYR A 278 6.47 19.28 34.64
C TYR A 278 6.59 20.61 35.41
N TYR A 279 7.77 21.25 35.43
CA TYR A 279 7.95 22.56 36.05
C TYR A 279 7.23 23.69 35.27
N LYS A 280 7.22 23.63 33.94
CA LYS A 280 6.52 24.60 33.08
C LYS A 280 4.99 24.50 33.19
N ILE A 281 4.47 23.29 33.45
CA ILE A 281 3.03 23.05 33.69
C ILE A 281 2.66 23.43 35.13
N ARG A 282 3.54 23.15 36.11
CA ARG A 282 3.30 23.47 37.53
C ARG A 282 3.41 24.96 37.86
N SER A 283 4.12 25.75 37.05
CA SER A 283 4.26 27.21 37.25
C SER A 283 3.09 28.05 36.71
N ASN A 284 2.14 27.47 35.96
CA ASN A 284 0.98 28.20 35.43
C ASN A 284 -0.30 27.90 36.24
N GLY A 285 -0.50 28.68 37.30
CA GLY A 285 -1.84 28.99 37.85
C GLY A 285 -2.59 30.00 36.96
N PRO A 286 -3.89 30.28 37.24
CA PRO A 286 -4.94 30.47 36.23
C PRO A 286 -4.76 31.65 35.27
N LEU A 287 -5.14 31.39 34.02
CA LEU A 287 -5.07 32.29 32.86
C LEU A 287 -5.79 33.62 33.09
N ALA A 288 -5.04 34.72 33.02
CA ALA A 288 -5.55 36.03 32.64
C ALA A 288 -5.17 36.31 31.18
N TYR A 289 -6.17 36.61 30.36
CA TYR A 289 -6.09 36.87 28.93
C TYR A 289 -5.31 38.16 28.67
N THR A 290 -4.02 38.08 28.31
CA THR A 290 -3.29 39.21 27.72
C THR A 290 -2.21 38.72 26.74
N SER A 291 -2.31 39.25 25.53
CA SER A 291 -1.31 39.36 24.44
C SER A 291 -0.15 38.36 24.39
N ILE A 292 -0.17 37.55 23.32
CA ILE A 292 0.97 36.79 22.79
C ILE A 292 2.19 37.72 22.72
N SER A 293 3.19 37.45 23.56
CA SER A 293 4.46 38.18 23.58
C SER A 293 5.25 37.86 22.29
N THR A 294 5.44 38.89 21.48
CA THR A 294 6.23 38.98 20.24
C THR A 294 7.75 38.92 20.48
N SER A 295 8.20 38.23 21.54
CA SER A 295 9.61 38.20 21.95
C SER A 295 10.37 36.92 21.51
N ALA A 296 9.67 35.83 21.19
CA ALA A 296 10.29 34.60 20.68
C ALA A 296 10.55 34.62 19.16
N THR A 297 9.83 35.45 18.40
CA THR A 297 10.02 35.64 16.95
C THR A 297 11.16 36.62 16.63
N ASN A 298 11.42 37.61 17.50
CA ASN A 298 12.46 38.61 17.27
C ASN A 298 13.89 38.09 17.52
N SER A 299 14.10 37.15 18.44
CA SER A 299 15.42 36.53 18.66
C SER A 299 15.80 35.55 17.53
N ILE A 300 14.82 34.93 16.88
CA ILE A 300 15.00 34.04 15.73
C ILE A 300 15.23 34.84 14.43
N HIS A 301 14.53 35.97 14.24
CA HIS A 301 14.79 36.88 13.13
C HIS A 301 16.18 37.55 13.20
N GLN A 302 16.72 37.80 14.40
CA GLN A 302 18.10 38.29 14.56
C GLN A 302 19.16 37.23 14.22
N LEU A 303 18.91 35.95 14.52
CA LEU A 303 19.82 34.86 14.13
C LEU A 303 19.79 34.61 12.61
N LEU A 304 18.63 34.73 11.98
CA LEU A 304 18.45 34.64 10.53
C LEU A 304 19.12 35.82 9.80
N ASN A 305 18.95 37.06 10.25
CA ASN A 305 19.51 38.23 9.57
C ASN A 305 21.06 38.30 9.61
N GLY A 306 21.71 37.73 10.64
CA GLY A 306 23.18 37.60 10.68
C GLY A 306 23.73 36.40 9.89
N ALA A 307 22.91 35.38 9.64
CA ALA A 307 23.28 34.15 8.92
C ALA A 307 23.06 34.24 7.40
N GLN A 308 22.21 35.16 6.92
CA GLN A 308 21.91 35.36 5.49
C GLN A 308 23.15 35.69 4.63
N ASN A 309 24.22 36.23 5.22
CA ASN A 309 25.48 36.47 4.49
C ASN A 309 26.43 35.26 4.43
N LYS A 310 26.13 34.16 5.14
CA LYS A 310 27.02 32.98 5.25
C LYS A 310 26.50 31.72 4.59
N VAL A 311 25.18 31.62 4.37
CA VAL A 311 24.54 30.42 3.81
C VAL A 311 24.17 30.65 2.34
N PRO A 312 24.44 29.70 1.42
CA PRO A 312 24.03 29.83 0.03
C PRO A 312 22.51 29.98 -0.12
N ALA A 313 22.06 31.02 -0.82
CA ALA A 313 20.63 31.37 -0.96
C ALA A 313 19.76 30.25 -1.58
N TYR A 314 20.34 29.39 -2.40
CA TYR A 314 19.63 28.27 -3.04
C TYR A 314 19.57 27.00 -2.18
N LEU A 315 20.30 26.93 -1.05
CA LEU A 315 20.42 25.71 -0.24
C LEU A 315 19.05 25.22 0.25
N GLY A 316 18.21 26.14 0.75
CA GLY A 316 16.86 25.81 1.24
C GLY A 316 16.01 25.14 0.15
N GLY A 317 15.88 25.80 -1.00
CA GLY A 317 15.11 25.28 -2.14
C GLY A 317 15.63 23.94 -2.66
N VAL A 318 16.95 23.76 -2.77
CA VAL A 318 17.56 22.49 -3.18
C VAL A 318 17.26 21.39 -2.16
N SER A 319 17.34 21.69 -0.86
CA SER A 319 17.04 20.72 0.21
C SER A 319 15.60 20.23 0.15
N VAL A 320 14.65 21.13 -0.12
CA VAL A 320 13.23 20.78 -0.30
C VAL A 320 13.07 19.80 -1.47
N CYS A 321 13.65 20.10 -2.64
CA CYS A 321 13.60 19.21 -3.80
C CYS A 321 14.20 17.84 -3.50
N VAL A 322 15.37 17.79 -2.84
CA VAL A 322 16.03 16.54 -2.45
C VAL A 322 15.17 15.75 -1.47
N CYS A 323 14.58 16.41 -0.47
CA CYS A 323 13.71 15.77 0.54
C CYS A 323 12.52 15.06 -0.11
N PHE A 324 11.79 15.73 -1.02
CA PHE A 324 10.66 15.13 -1.71
C PHE A 324 11.08 13.99 -2.66
N MET A 325 12.18 14.16 -3.39
CA MET A 325 12.71 13.09 -4.24
C MET A 325 13.09 11.86 -3.41
N VAL A 326 13.78 12.05 -2.29
CA VAL A 326 14.13 10.96 -1.36
C VAL A 326 12.88 10.31 -0.77
N ALA A 327 11.86 11.08 -0.40
CA ALA A 327 10.59 10.54 0.11
C ALA A 327 9.89 9.63 -0.91
N VAL A 328 9.77 10.07 -2.17
CA VAL A 328 9.16 9.30 -3.25
C VAL A 328 9.96 8.03 -3.54
N VAL A 329 11.29 8.14 -3.63
CA VAL A 329 12.18 6.99 -3.86
C VAL A 329 12.07 5.99 -2.69
N SER A 330 12.05 6.47 -1.45
CA SER A 330 11.96 5.61 -0.27
C SER A 330 10.65 4.84 -0.21
N LEU A 331 9.52 5.51 -0.49
CA LEU A 331 8.21 4.86 -0.56
C LEU A 331 8.15 3.84 -1.72
N GLY A 332 8.63 4.23 -2.90
CA GLY A 332 8.64 3.36 -4.09
C GLY A 332 9.49 2.10 -3.90
N LEU A 333 10.68 2.23 -3.33
CA LEU A 333 11.54 1.08 -3.00
C LEU A 333 10.89 0.19 -1.93
N SER A 334 10.26 0.78 -0.92
CA SER A 334 9.58 0.01 0.14
C SER A 334 8.42 -0.81 -0.42
N LEU A 335 7.59 -0.23 -1.29
CA LEU A 335 6.52 -0.96 -1.97
C LEU A 335 7.04 -2.07 -2.91
N LEU A 336 8.26 -1.94 -3.42
CA LEU A 336 8.87 -2.92 -4.31
C LEU A 336 9.47 -4.11 -3.54
N ILE A 337 10.06 -3.88 -2.36
CA ILE A 337 10.66 -4.95 -1.55
C ILE A 337 9.65 -5.72 -0.68
N VAL A 338 8.56 -5.06 -0.26
CA VAL A 338 7.53 -5.70 0.57
C VAL A 338 6.71 -6.66 -0.29
N PRO A 339 6.63 -7.96 0.05
CA PRO A 339 5.89 -8.92 -0.75
C PRO A 339 4.40 -8.56 -0.81
N ARG A 340 3.77 -8.73 -1.97
CA ARG A 340 2.37 -8.33 -2.19
C ARG A 340 1.36 -9.17 -1.40
N GLN A 341 1.65 -10.46 -1.23
CA GLN A 341 0.74 -11.44 -0.63
C GLN A 341 1.09 -11.73 0.83
N VAL A 342 1.22 -10.70 1.66
CA VAL A 342 1.37 -10.82 3.13
C VAL A 342 0.07 -10.40 3.82
N MET A 343 0.02 -10.52 5.15
CA MET A 343 -1.10 -9.99 5.93
C MET A 343 -1.12 -8.45 5.85
N PRO A 344 -2.30 -7.81 5.82
CA PRO A 344 -2.43 -6.34 5.72
C PRO A 344 -1.54 -5.56 6.69
N TRP A 345 -1.51 -5.97 7.96
CA TRP A 345 -0.68 -5.36 9.00
C TRP A 345 0.81 -5.61 8.80
N THR A 346 1.21 -6.82 8.43
CA THR A 346 2.61 -7.14 8.14
C THR A 346 3.15 -6.29 7.00
N GLY A 347 2.38 -6.16 5.92
CA GLY A 347 2.75 -5.33 4.78
C GLY A 347 2.84 -3.85 5.15
N LEU A 348 1.88 -3.34 5.92
CA LEU A 348 1.86 -1.96 6.38
C LEU A 348 3.08 -1.62 7.26
N LEU A 349 3.38 -2.48 8.24
CA LEU A 349 4.52 -2.30 9.14
C LEU A 349 5.84 -2.28 8.39
N LEU A 350 6.07 -3.28 7.51
CA LEU A 350 7.28 -3.35 6.70
C LEU A 350 7.40 -2.16 5.75
N MET A 351 6.30 -1.72 5.14
CA MET A 351 6.30 -0.54 4.27
C MET A 351 6.78 0.69 5.03
N TYR A 352 6.24 0.95 6.23
CA TYR A 352 6.68 2.08 7.05
C TYR A 352 8.13 1.94 7.51
N GLU A 353 8.49 0.79 8.09
CA GLU A 353 9.84 0.52 8.58
C GLU A 353 10.89 0.80 7.51
N TRP A 354 10.68 0.26 6.31
CA TRP A 354 11.62 0.44 5.21
C TRP A 354 11.55 1.82 4.57
N THR A 355 10.37 2.46 4.52
CA THR A 355 10.26 3.83 4.00
C THR A 355 11.08 4.78 4.87
N TYR A 356 10.93 4.67 6.20
CA TYR A 356 11.71 5.48 7.12
C TYR A 356 13.20 5.12 7.09
N THR A 357 13.53 3.83 7.09
CA THR A 357 14.94 3.40 7.06
C THR A 357 15.67 3.94 5.84
N ILE A 358 15.08 3.78 4.64
CA ILE A 358 15.67 4.29 3.39
C ILE A 358 15.71 5.82 3.40
N PHE A 359 14.63 6.47 3.86
CA PHE A 359 14.57 7.94 3.93
C PHE A 359 15.65 8.50 4.85
N PHE A 360 15.82 7.96 6.05
CA PHE A 360 16.83 8.41 7.00
C PHE A 360 18.25 8.18 6.48
N ILE A 361 18.51 7.05 5.81
CA ILE A 361 19.82 6.78 5.19
C ILE A 361 20.12 7.81 4.09
N LEU A 362 19.17 8.04 3.18
CA LEU A 362 19.37 8.92 2.02
C LEU A 362 19.40 10.40 2.41
N PHE A 363 18.38 10.87 3.14
CA PHE A 363 18.29 12.27 3.54
C PHE A 363 19.30 12.62 4.64
N GLY A 364 19.54 11.71 5.59
CA GLY A 364 20.63 11.87 6.58
C GLY A 364 22.01 11.90 5.90
N GLY A 365 22.22 11.07 4.89
CA GLY A 365 23.41 11.13 4.02
C GLY A 365 23.56 12.50 3.33
N TYR A 366 22.47 13.05 2.78
CA TYR A 366 22.44 14.40 2.21
C TYR A 366 22.80 15.47 3.25
N LEU A 367 22.17 15.48 4.43
CA LEU A 367 22.49 16.44 5.49
C LEU A 367 23.95 16.36 5.93
N ARG A 368 24.54 15.15 5.94
CA ARG A 368 25.97 14.96 6.22
C ARG A 368 26.86 15.59 5.15
N LEU A 369 26.50 15.49 3.87
CA LEU A 369 27.21 16.17 2.78
C LEU A 369 27.11 17.69 2.93
N ILE A 370 25.94 18.22 3.30
CA ILE A 370 25.75 19.65 3.56
C ILE A 370 26.58 20.13 4.75
N TYR A 371 26.64 19.36 5.82
CA TYR A 371 27.51 19.65 6.96
C TYR A 371 29.01 19.64 6.56
N GLN A 372 29.47 18.65 5.79
CA GLN A 372 30.84 18.63 5.26
C GLN A 372 31.13 19.82 4.35
N TRP A 373 30.15 20.22 3.54
CA TRP A 373 30.26 21.40 2.70
C TRP A 373 30.40 22.68 3.52
N GLY A 374 29.59 22.86 4.55
CA GLY A 374 29.73 23.95 5.51
C GLY A 374 31.14 24.01 6.12
N LYS A 375 31.66 22.86 6.55
CA LYS A 375 33.03 22.75 7.09
C LYS A 375 34.11 23.16 6.08
N MET A 376 34.00 22.72 4.83
CA MET A 376 34.94 23.11 3.77
C MET A 376 34.91 24.62 3.53
N VAL A 377 33.72 25.23 3.46
CA VAL A 377 33.58 26.68 3.26
C VAL A 377 34.15 27.46 4.45
N GLY A 378 33.83 27.04 5.68
CA GLY A 378 34.39 27.65 6.91
C GLY A 378 35.91 27.61 6.96
N SER A 379 36.52 26.48 6.59
CA SER A 379 37.98 26.34 6.54
C SER A 379 38.65 27.25 5.50
N ARG A 380 38.04 27.42 4.31
CA ARG A 380 38.56 28.32 3.26
C ARG A 380 38.52 29.78 3.69
N VAL A 381 37.43 30.22 4.32
CA VAL A 381 37.30 31.58 4.85
C VAL A 381 38.33 31.82 5.96
N ALA A 382 38.56 30.83 6.84
CA ALA A 382 39.59 30.93 7.87
C ALA A 382 41.01 31.02 7.31
N SER A 383 41.33 30.30 6.23
CA SER A 383 42.64 30.40 5.55
C SER A 383 42.85 31.73 4.82
N SER A 384 41.77 32.41 4.43
CA SER A 384 41.81 33.75 3.81
C SER A 384 41.90 34.89 4.83
N LEU A 385 41.49 34.65 6.09
CA LEU A 385 41.56 35.61 7.20
C LEU A 385 42.79 35.41 8.09
N SER A 386 43.70 34.48 7.78
CA SER A 386 44.88 34.20 8.60
C SER A 386 45.97 35.27 8.54
N ASP A 387 45.62 36.52 8.25
CA ASP A 387 46.57 37.63 8.35
C ASP A 387 46.17 38.72 9.35
N HIS A 388 44.94 38.77 9.91
CA HIS A 388 44.65 39.69 11.02
C HIS A 388 43.62 39.10 12.01
N ASP A 389 43.97 39.23 13.29
CA ASP A 389 43.15 39.08 14.50
C ASP A 389 42.86 37.67 15.05
N SER A 390 43.84 37.21 15.84
CA SER A 390 43.65 36.25 16.92
C SER A 390 42.99 36.92 18.13
N GLU A 391 41.66 36.95 18.19
CA GLU A 391 40.95 37.21 19.44
C GLU A 391 40.10 36.01 19.90
N LYS A 392 40.35 35.59 21.13
CA LYS A 392 39.78 34.42 21.81
C LYS A 392 38.28 34.61 22.04
N ARG A 393 37.45 33.81 21.36
CA ARG A 393 36.03 33.64 21.71
C ARG A 393 35.81 32.27 22.34
N HIS A 394 35.71 32.23 23.67
CA HIS A 394 35.26 31.05 24.41
C HIS A 394 33.76 30.85 24.22
N GLN A 395 33.37 29.90 23.38
CA GLN A 395 31.97 29.50 23.23
C GLN A 395 31.77 28.16 23.95
N ARG A 396 30.90 28.17 24.97
CA ARG A 396 30.51 27.01 25.77
C ARG A 396 30.10 25.86 24.85
N GLN A 397 30.90 24.80 24.88
CA GLN A 397 30.63 23.53 24.21
C GLN A 397 29.51 22.80 24.97
N VAL A 398 28.27 23.16 24.67
CA VAL A 398 27.13 22.30 25.03
C VAL A 398 27.04 21.27 23.92
N SER A 399 27.43 20.04 24.25
CA SER A 399 27.09 18.82 23.52
C SER A 399 25.56 18.66 23.52
N SER A 400 24.84 19.50 22.78
CA SER A 400 23.45 19.24 22.48
C SER A 400 23.44 18.16 21.41
N CYS A 401 23.05 16.95 21.81
CA CYS A 401 22.50 16.01 20.84
C CYS A 401 21.49 16.77 19.98
N ASP A 402 21.45 16.55 18.66
CA ASP A 402 20.77 17.43 17.71
C ASP A 402 19.24 17.38 17.88
N VAL A 403 18.74 18.06 18.91
CA VAL A 403 17.35 18.04 19.38
C VAL A 403 16.40 18.46 18.26
N ALA A 404 16.83 19.39 17.41
CA ALA A 404 16.08 19.83 16.23
C ALA A 404 15.89 18.69 15.22
N THR A 405 16.95 17.96 14.88
CA THR A 405 16.88 16.81 13.97
C THR A 405 15.91 15.75 14.48
N TRP A 406 15.92 15.47 15.78
CA TRP A 406 14.97 14.58 16.42
C TRP A 406 13.53 15.09 16.38
N TYR A 407 13.28 16.36 16.69
CA TYR A 407 11.93 16.94 16.65
C TYR A 407 11.34 16.96 15.24
N TYR A 408 12.12 17.39 14.24
CA TYR A 408 11.66 17.42 12.86
C TYR A 408 11.50 16.00 12.29
N GLY A 409 12.43 15.09 12.58
CA GLY A 409 12.32 13.68 12.19
C GLY A 409 11.08 13.00 12.78
N LEU A 410 10.86 13.17 14.09
CA LEU A 410 9.69 12.63 14.78
C LEU A 410 8.39 13.27 14.27
N GLY A 411 8.38 14.59 14.04
CA GLY A 411 7.23 15.29 13.47
C GLY A 411 6.86 14.79 12.08
N MET A 412 7.85 14.58 11.19
CA MET A 412 7.64 13.98 9.88
C MET A 412 7.06 12.57 9.99
N ALA A 413 7.61 11.74 10.87
CA ALA A 413 7.13 10.37 11.07
C ALA A 413 5.71 10.31 11.62
N LEU A 414 5.39 11.14 12.62
CA LEU A 414 4.05 11.23 13.20
C LEU A 414 3.03 11.68 12.16
N LEU A 415 3.33 12.70 11.36
CA LEU A 415 2.43 13.18 10.32
C LEU A 415 2.25 12.16 9.19
N ALA A 416 3.32 11.45 8.80
CA ALA A 416 3.25 10.42 7.76
C ALA A 416 2.52 9.14 8.21
N ILE A 417 2.40 8.90 9.52
CA ILE A 417 1.52 7.86 10.08
C ILE A 417 0.10 8.39 10.26
N ALA A 418 -0.06 9.60 10.82
CA ALA A 418 -1.36 10.18 11.14
C ALA A 418 -2.18 10.50 9.88
N ALA A 419 -1.57 11.06 8.83
CA ALA A 419 -2.27 11.45 7.62
C ALA A 419 -3.08 10.31 6.97
N PRO A 420 -2.51 9.10 6.75
CA PRO A 420 -3.26 7.97 6.21
C PRO A 420 -4.12 7.23 7.25
N SER A 421 -3.81 7.31 8.55
CA SER A 421 -4.55 6.59 9.60
C SER A 421 -5.77 7.36 10.14
N LEU A 422 -5.78 8.69 10.04
CA LEU A 422 -6.86 9.55 10.54
C LEU A 422 -8.27 9.15 10.06
N PRO A 423 -8.48 8.82 8.77
CA PRO A 423 -9.80 8.41 8.31
C PRO A 423 -10.30 7.14 9.01
N CYS A 424 -9.40 6.19 9.28
CA CYS A 424 -9.74 4.98 10.03
C CYS A 424 -10.06 5.28 11.49
N LEU A 425 -9.27 6.16 12.13
CA LEU A 425 -9.50 6.58 13.51
C LEU A 425 -10.86 7.26 13.69
N PHE A 426 -11.33 8.00 12.68
CA PHE A 426 -12.66 8.61 12.66
C PHE A 426 -13.78 7.70 12.16
N GLY A 427 -13.49 6.43 11.85
CA GLY A 427 -14.49 5.46 11.38
C GLY A 427 -15.06 5.77 9.99
N ILE A 428 -14.32 6.51 9.15
CA ILE A 428 -14.78 6.90 7.82
C ILE A 428 -14.61 5.73 6.84
N THR A 429 -15.73 5.11 6.50
CA THR A 429 -15.78 3.96 5.59
C THR A 429 -15.89 4.36 4.12
N ALA A 430 -16.47 5.52 3.84
CA ALA A 430 -16.65 6.02 2.48
C ALA A 430 -15.30 6.33 1.83
N LEU A 431 -14.99 5.63 0.73
CA LEU A 431 -13.70 5.73 0.03
C LEU A 431 -13.35 7.17 -0.34
N PHE A 432 -14.25 7.92 -0.99
CA PHE A 432 -13.93 9.27 -1.46
C PHE A 432 -13.67 10.25 -0.30
N ALA A 433 -14.40 10.12 0.81
CA ALA A 433 -14.15 10.90 2.01
C ALA A 433 -12.78 10.54 2.63
N ARG A 434 -12.46 9.24 2.67
CA ARG A 434 -11.15 8.74 3.12
C ARG A 434 -10.00 9.26 2.27
N LEU A 435 -10.11 9.18 0.94
CA LEU A 435 -9.12 9.73 0.01
C LEU A 435 -8.99 11.25 0.16
N GLY A 436 -10.11 11.97 0.31
CA GLY A 436 -10.09 13.42 0.56
C GLY A 436 -9.31 13.79 1.81
N LEU A 437 -9.54 13.09 2.93
CA LEU A 437 -8.78 13.30 4.17
C LEU A 437 -7.30 12.91 4.05
N MET A 438 -7.00 11.83 3.33
CA MET A 438 -5.60 11.45 3.03
C MET A 438 -4.88 12.54 2.24
N VAL A 439 -5.57 13.17 1.27
CA VAL A 439 -5.02 14.30 0.51
C VAL A 439 -4.75 15.50 1.42
N VAL A 440 -5.70 15.86 2.29
CA VAL A 440 -5.51 16.95 3.27
C VAL A 440 -4.33 16.67 4.19
N GLY A 441 -4.26 15.46 4.76
CA GLY A 441 -3.13 15.03 5.59
C GLY A 441 -1.80 15.06 4.82
N GLY A 442 -1.81 14.66 3.54
CA GLY A 442 -0.65 14.74 2.65
C GLY A 442 -0.17 16.16 2.40
N ILE A 443 -1.07 17.13 2.24
CA ILE A 443 -0.74 18.56 2.11
C ILE A 443 -0.10 19.10 3.40
N ILE A 444 -0.64 18.72 4.57
CA ILE A 444 -0.06 19.11 5.87
C ILE A 444 1.35 18.53 6.03
N LEU A 445 1.52 17.23 5.73
CA LEU A 445 2.82 16.57 5.75
C LEU A 445 3.81 17.26 4.79
N ALA A 446 3.41 17.53 3.55
CA ALA A 446 4.28 18.19 2.57
C ALA A 446 4.70 19.60 3.03
N SER A 447 3.79 20.35 3.63
CA SER A 447 4.09 21.67 4.20
C SER A 447 5.12 21.57 5.33
N PHE A 448 4.94 20.61 6.24
CA PHE A 448 5.88 20.37 7.33
C PHE A 448 7.25 19.88 6.82
N MET A 449 7.28 18.98 5.84
CA MET A 449 8.52 18.48 5.23
C MET A 449 9.30 19.59 4.52
N THR A 450 8.59 20.51 3.86
CA THR A 450 9.20 21.69 3.22
C THR A 450 9.94 22.52 4.27
N TYR A 451 9.24 22.90 5.34
CA TYR A 451 9.82 23.67 6.44
C TYR A 451 10.98 22.93 7.14
N ALA A 452 10.78 21.65 7.46
CA ALA A 452 11.77 20.83 8.15
C ALA A 452 13.05 20.65 7.32
N SER A 453 12.92 20.33 6.03
CA SER A 453 14.09 20.07 5.16
C SER A 453 14.95 21.32 4.94
N GLU A 454 14.33 22.49 4.75
CA GLU A 454 15.04 23.75 4.67
C GLU A 454 15.81 24.04 5.98
N HIS A 455 15.13 23.98 7.12
CA HIS A 455 15.73 24.25 8.42
C HIS A 455 16.88 23.29 8.74
N LEU A 456 16.69 21.98 8.52
CA LEU A 456 17.70 20.97 8.79
C LEU A 456 18.95 21.15 7.92
N ALA A 457 18.80 21.50 6.65
CA ALA A 457 19.94 21.73 5.77
C ALA A 457 20.72 23.00 6.13
N ILE A 458 20.02 24.11 6.39
CA ILE A 458 20.64 25.36 6.82
C ILE A 458 21.38 25.15 8.15
N GLN A 459 20.74 24.49 9.11
CA GLN A 459 21.36 24.21 10.41
C GLN A 459 22.57 23.28 10.26
N SER A 460 22.49 22.25 9.42
CA SER A 460 23.61 21.34 9.14
C SER A 460 24.79 22.08 8.52
N PHE A 461 24.54 22.98 7.57
CA PHE A 461 25.57 23.80 6.93
C PHE A 461 26.24 24.73 7.95
N LEU A 462 25.45 25.48 8.72
CA LEU A 462 25.96 26.40 9.74
C LEU A 462 26.78 25.67 10.82
N LYS A 463 26.30 24.51 11.27
CA LYS A 463 27.02 23.67 12.24
C LYS A 463 28.40 23.24 11.70
N GLY A 464 28.47 22.85 10.43
CA GLY A 464 29.74 22.55 9.78
C GLY A 464 30.63 23.78 9.63
N PHE A 465 30.06 24.92 9.27
CA PHE A 465 30.76 26.19 9.09
C PHE A 465 31.37 26.74 10.39
N ASP A 466 30.65 26.61 11.51
CA ASP A 466 31.06 27.14 12.82
C ASP A 466 32.02 26.21 13.58
N GLU A 467 32.08 24.90 13.26
CA GLU A 467 33.06 23.97 13.84
C GLU A 467 34.48 24.25 13.28
N ARG A 468 35.21 25.16 13.95
CA ARG A 468 36.65 25.38 13.77
C ARG A 468 37.44 24.16 14.25
N ASP A 469 38.61 23.93 13.63
CA ASP A 469 39.58 22.90 14.00
C ASP A 469 40.04 23.06 15.47
N ILE A 470 39.29 22.48 16.41
CA ILE A 470 39.83 22.04 17.68
C ILE A 470 40.44 20.67 17.41
N THR A 471 41.77 20.67 17.36
CA THR A 471 42.66 19.51 17.49
C THR A 471 41.98 18.26 18.04
N ARG A 472 41.77 17.28 17.15
CA ARG A 472 42.01 15.84 17.33
C ARG A 472 41.87 15.32 18.78
N ASN A 473 40.74 15.54 19.45
CA ASN A 473 40.23 14.73 20.58
C ASN A 473 38.91 15.31 21.15
N SER A 474 37.79 15.10 20.48
CA SER A 474 36.49 14.94 21.18
C SER A 474 35.42 14.40 20.24
N ASN A 475 35.11 13.11 20.44
CA ASN A 475 33.79 12.49 20.37
C ASN A 475 32.73 13.16 19.48
N SER A 476 32.63 12.64 18.25
CA SER A 476 31.41 12.77 17.44
C SER A 476 30.25 12.11 18.19
N CYS A 477 29.37 12.91 18.77
CA CYS A 477 28.05 12.46 19.21
C CYS A 477 27.24 12.07 17.96
N PHE A 478 27.14 10.77 17.70
CA PHE A 478 26.16 10.19 16.79
C PHE A 478 25.26 9.26 17.61
N PRO A 479 23.94 9.42 17.49
CA PRO A 479 23.22 8.36 16.79
C PRO A 479 22.22 8.88 15.75
N CYS A 480 22.10 8.09 14.68
CA CYS A 480 21.18 8.15 13.55
C CYS A 480 21.46 9.23 12.50
#